data_AF-A0A924K9S5-F1
#
_entry.id   AF-A0A924K9S5-F1
#
_cell.length_a   1.000
_cell.length_b   1.000
_cell.length_c   1.000
_cell.angle_alpha   90.00
_cell.angle_beta   90.00
_cell.angle_gamma   90.00
#
_symmetry.space_group_name_H-M   'P 1'
#
loop_
_entity.id
_entity.type
_entity.pdbx_description
1 polymer ?
#
loop_
_entity_poly.entity_id
_entity_poly.type
_entity_poly.pdbx_seq_one_letter_code
_entity_poly.pdbx_strand_id
1 'polypeptide(L)'
;MMRTLDLAKPLQSAHARPAWRERLDAWMDSKLTDPNFSRWAAGNIFTRWITRRRAQQVFDVMAGFVYSQVLLACVRLRILELVNESPRTLDELAHICQVPASALQRLINSAVALRLLALRGQSRYGLGALGAPVAGHPGIRAMIEHHAVLYHDMQDPVALLRDQVSDGQMMAYWPYVETQLDESGGKPQQAPRTWEQEKVSRYSQLMS
;
A
#
# COMPACT_ATOMS: atom_id res chain seq x y z
N MET A 1 -13.40 2.34 -28.12
CA MET A 1 -12.07 2.85 -28.51
C MET A 1 -11.29 3.10 -27.22
N MET A 2 -10.62 2.07 -26.69
CA MET A 2 -9.86 2.14 -25.44
C MET A 2 -8.52 2.82 -25.72
N ARG A 3 -8.24 3.94 -25.05
CA ARG A 3 -6.92 4.57 -25.03
C ARG A 3 -5.97 3.64 -24.27
N THR A 4 -5.03 3.05 -24.98
CA THR A 4 -3.85 2.41 -24.39
C THR A 4 -3.06 3.49 -23.65
N LEU A 5 -2.99 3.38 -22.32
CA LEU A 5 -2.07 4.16 -21.51
C LEU A 5 -0.69 3.56 -21.73
N ASP A 6 0.01 4.10 -22.72
CA ASP A 6 1.37 3.74 -23.09
C ASP A 6 2.35 4.26 -22.03
N LEU A 7 2.55 3.48 -20.96
CA LEU A 7 3.46 3.79 -19.84
C LEU A 7 4.94 3.81 -20.27
N ALA A 8 5.24 3.33 -21.49
CA ALA A 8 6.56 3.32 -22.08
C ALA A 8 6.84 4.55 -22.96
N LYS A 9 5.91 5.51 -23.04
CA LYS A 9 6.23 6.79 -23.68
C LYS A 9 7.20 7.53 -22.76
N PRO A 10 8.48 7.73 -23.14
CA PRO A 10 9.33 8.68 -22.42
C PRO A 10 8.53 9.98 -22.35
N LEU A 11 8.60 10.71 -21.23
CA LEU A 11 7.93 12.00 -21.04
C LEU A 11 8.30 12.93 -22.21
N GLN A 12 7.58 12.83 -23.32
CA GLN A 12 7.90 13.52 -24.55
C GLN A 12 7.48 14.95 -24.33
N SER A 13 8.49 15.83 -24.46
CA SER A 13 8.50 17.27 -24.20
C SER A 13 8.61 17.70 -22.73
N ALA A 14 9.72 17.33 -22.10
CA ALA A 14 10.40 18.29 -21.24
C ALA A 14 10.73 19.52 -22.10
N HIS A 15 9.82 20.50 -22.14
CA HIS A 15 10.16 21.83 -22.60
C HIS A 15 11.38 22.25 -21.77
N ALA A 16 12.48 22.61 -22.44
CA ALA A 16 13.68 23.09 -21.77
C ALA A 16 13.25 24.14 -20.74
N ARG A 17 13.39 23.81 -19.45
CA ARG A 17 12.95 24.72 -18.40
C ARG A 17 13.85 25.96 -18.52
N PRO A 18 13.31 27.17 -18.39
CA PRO A 18 14.13 28.36 -18.52
C PRO A 18 15.21 28.35 -17.43
N ALA A 19 16.46 28.70 -17.78
CA ALA A 19 17.64 28.55 -16.93
C ALA A 19 17.54 29.22 -15.53
N TRP A 20 16.67 30.22 -15.37
CA TRP A 20 16.40 30.83 -14.08
C TRP A 20 15.61 29.91 -13.13
N ARG A 21 14.72 29.06 -13.66
CA ARG A 21 13.98 28.05 -12.89
C ARG A 21 14.89 26.93 -12.43
N GLU A 22 15.81 26.49 -13.28
CA GLU A 22 16.80 25.47 -12.89
C GLU A 22 17.71 25.96 -11.76
N ARG A 23 18.15 27.23 -11.84
CA ARG A 23 18.95 27.86 -10.77
C ARG A 23 18.14 28.04 -9.48
N LEU A 24 16.85 28.36 -9.60
CA LEU A 24 15.95 28.48 -8.45
C LEU A 24 15.70 27.10 -7.81
N ASP A 25 15.45 26.06 -8.61
CA ASP A 25 15.28 24.68 -8.15
C ASP A 25 16.54 24.21 -7.41
N ALA A 26 17.73 24.38 -8.00
CA ALA A 26 19.00 24.04 -7.37
C ALA A 26 19.27 24.83 -6.07
N TRP A 27 18.90 26.12 -6.05
CA TRP A 27 18.99 26.94 -4.84
C TRP A 27 18.01 26.45 -3.76
N MET A 28 16.77 26.10 -4.13
CA MET A 28 15.79 25.55 -3.21
C MET A 28 16.24 24.21 -2.64
N ASP A 29 16.76 23.31 -3.47
CA ASP A 29 17.27 22.00 -3.05
C ASP A 29 18.45 22.17 -2.07
N SER A 30 19.37 23.10 -2.37
CA SER A 30 20.46 23.46 -1.47
C SER A 30 19.95 24.02 -0.13
N LYS A 31 18.90 24.85 -0.14
CA LYS A 31 18.28 25.37 1.09
C LYS A 31 17.54 24.30 1.89
N LEU A 32 16.85 23.38 1.23
CA LEU A 32 16.11 22.29 1.87
C LEU A 32 17.03 21.23 2.49
N THR A 33 18.24 21.08 1.96
CA THR A 33 19.27 20.17 2.48
C THR A 33 20.22 20.83 3.49
N ASP A 34 20.17 22.15 3.66
CA ASP A 34 20.99 22.88 4.63
C ASP A 34 20.51 22.66 6.09
N PRO A 35 21.36 22.09 6.98
CA PRO A 35 21.03 21.88 8.39
C PRO A 35 20.77 23.19 9.16
N ASN A 36 21.40 24.30 8.76
CA ASN A 36 21.22 25.60 9.42
C ASN A 36 19.85 26.18 9.11
N PHE A 37 19.43 26.10 7.86
CA PHE A 37 18.09 26.50 7.43
C PHE A 37 17.01 25.64 8.09
N SER A 38 17.22 24.33 8.16
CA SER A 38 16.31 23.39 8.83
C SER A 38 16.14 23.71 10.32
N ARG A 39 17.24 24.00 11.03
CA ARG A 39 17.21 24.39 12.45
C ARG A 39 16.51 25.73 12.68
N TRP A 40 16.81 26.73 11.85
CA TRP A 40 16.13 28.02 11.88
C TRP A 40 14.63 27.89 11.61
N ALA A 41 14.25 27.10 10.60
CA ALA A 41 12.85 26.86 10.23
C ALA A 41 12.07 26.08 11.31
N ALA A 42 12.72 25.18 12.05
CA ALA A 42 12.11 24.48 13.18
C ALA A 42 11.91 25.37 14.42
N GLY A 43 12.73 26.43 14.58
CA GLY A 43 12.67 27.36 15.71
C GLY A 43 11.62 28.47 15.58
N ASN A 44 11.15 28.78 14.37
CA ASN A 44 10.17 29.84 14.13
C ASN A 44 8.72 29.28 14.13
N ILE A 45 7.79 29.96 14.82
CA ILE A 45 6.43 29.47 15.15
C ILE A 45 5.61 29.10 13.89
N PHE A 46 5.67 29.92 12.84
CA PHE A 46 4.91 29.69 11.61
C PHE A 46 5.51 28.57 10.74
N THR A 47 6.84 28.54 10.62
CA THR A 47 7.54 27.53 9.81
C THR A 47 7.63 26.19 10.52
N ARG A 48 7.60 26.14 11.85
CA ARG A 48 7.63 24.92 12.67
C ARG A 48 6.47 23.98 12.35
N TRP A 49 5.27 24.50 12.07
CA TRP A 49 4.14 23.67 11.66
C TRP A 49 4.39 22.97 10.32
N ILE A 50 4.95 23.70 9.34
CA ILE A 50 5.31 23.17 8.03
C ILE A 50 6.41 22.11 8.16
N THR A 51 7.47 22.40 8.93
CA THR A 51 8.58 21.47 9.16
C THR A 51 8.10 20.19 9.85
N ARG A 52 7.22 20.29 10.85
CA ARG A 52 6.63 19.12 11.53
C ARG A 52 5.76 18.29 10.58
N ARG A 53 4.97 18.94 9.73
CA ARG A 53 4.14 18.25 8.73
C ARG A 53 4.99 17.51 7.71
N ARG A 54 6.07 18.13 7.22
CA ARG A 54 7.01 17.48 6.29
C ARG A 54 7.75 16.30 6.93
N ALA A 55 8.19 16.44 8.18
CA ALA A 55 8.80 15.34 8.92
C ALA A 55 7.81 14.17 9.09
N GLN A 56 6.54 14.47 9.40
CA GLN A 56 5.49 13.45 9.48
C GLN A 56 5.28 12.74 8.12
N GLN A 57 5.27 13.48 7.00
CA GLN A 57 5.13 12.88 5.68
C GLN A 57 6.27 11.92 5.34
N VAL A 58 7.52 12.29 5.65
CA VAL A 58 8.67 11.39 5.46
C VAL A 58 8.56 10.17 6.36
N PHE A 59 8.16 10.36 7.62
CA PHE A 59 7.90 9.26 8.54
C PHE A 59 6.80 8.33 8.01
N ASP A 60 5.71 8.86 7.48
CA ASP A 60 4.61 8.08 6.91
C ASP A 60 5.06 7.27 5.69
N VAL A 61 6.01 7.78 4.88
CA VAL A 61 6.64 7.00 3.81
C VAL A 61 7.45 5.84 4.38
N MET A 62 8.29 6.09 5.38
CA MET A 62 9.08 5.02 6.03
C MET A 62 8.21 3.98 6.72
N ALA A 63 7.10 4.42 7.33
CA ALA A 63 6.18 3.57 8.06
C ALA A 63 5.11 2.91 7.18
N GLY A 64 5.02 3.26 5.89
CA GLY A 64 3.99 2.79 4.97
C GLY A 64 3.89 1.27 4.91
N PHE A 65 5.04 0.57 4.89
CA PHE A 65 5.06 -0.89 4.97
C PHE A 65 4.41 -1.41 6.25
N VAL A 66 4.78 -0.84 7.40
CA VAL A 66 4.23 -1.23 8.71
C VAL A 66 2.72 -0.97 8.77
N TYR A 67 2.26 0.17 8.24
CA TYR A 67 0.84 0.49 8.20
C TYR A 67 0.04 -0.52 7.37
N SER A 68 0.57 -0.93 6.20
CA SER A 68 -0.02 -1.99 5.39
C SER A 68 -0.06 -3.33 6.13
N GLN A 69 0.99 -3.70 6.87
CA GLN A 69 1.00 -4.94 7.66
C GLN A 69 -0.01 -4.91 8.82
N VAL A 70 -0.20 -3.76 9.47
CA VAL A 70 -1.24 -3.59 10.51
C VAL A 70 -2.63 -3.79 9.91
N LEU A 71 -2.91 -3.18 8.75
CA LEU A 71 -4.17 -3.35 8.05
C LEU A 71 -4.40 -4.81 7.64
N LEU A 72 -3.40 -5.45 7.02
CA LEU A 72 -3.47 -6.85 6.60
C LEU A 72 -3.70 -7.78 7.79
N ALA A 73 -3.02 -7.57 8.92
CA ALA A 73 -3.23 -8.36 10.13
C ALA A 73 -4.65 -8.22 10.68
N CYS A 74 -5.20 -7.00 10.69
CA CYS A 74 -6.59 -6.76 11.09
C CYS A 74 -7.60 -7.49 10.18
N VAL A 75 -7.34 -7.55 8.87
CA VAL A 75 -8.17 -8.28 7.89
C VAL A 75 -8.06 -9.79 8.10
N ARG A 76 -6.84 -10.33 8.20
CA ARG A 76 -6.61 -11.78 8.39
C ARG A 76 -7.16 -12.32 9.69
N LEU A 77 -7.06 -11.55 10.76
CA LEU A 77 -7.65 -11.88 12.06
C LEU A 77 -9.15 -11.56 12.13
N ARG A 78 -9.73 -11.00 11.06
CA ARG A 78 -11.14 -10.60 10.94
C ARG A 78 -11.60 -9.64 12.04
N ILE A 79 -10.67 -8.87 12.61
CA ILE A 79 -10.93 -7.98 13.75
C ILE A 79 -11.94 -6.90 13.35
N LEU A 80 -11.83 -6.37 12.12
CA LEU A 80 -12.72 -5.32 11.64
C LEU A 80 -14.16 -5.82 11.52
N GLU A 81 -14.37 -7.04 11.05
CA GLU A 81 -15.70 -7.67 11.03
C GLU A 81 -16.22 -7.92 12.45
N LEU A 82 -15.39 -8.47 13.35
CA LEU A 82 -15.80 -8.79 14.72
C LEU A 82 -16.26 -7.55 15.51
N VAL A 83 -15.56 -6.42 15.35
CA VAL A 83 -15.93 -5.17 16.04
C VAL A 83 -17.02 -4.37 15.31
N ASN A 84 -17.30 -4.71 14.05
CA ASN A 84 -18.46 -4.19 13.30
C ASN A 84 -19.76 -4.82 13.81
N GLU A 85 -19.74 -6.12 14.12
CA GLU A 85 -20.89 -6.81 14.74
C GLU A 85 -21.20 -6.22 16.13
N SER A 86 -20.19 -6.04 16.97
CA SER A 86 -20.34 -5.43 18.30
C SER A 86 -18.98 -4.96 18.84
N PRO A 87 -18.89 -3.83 19.57
CA PRO A 87 -17.64 -3.42 20.18
C PRO A 87 -17.10 -4.44 21.19
N ARG A 88 -15.83 -4.82 21.06
CA ARG A 88 -15.23 -5.93 21.82
C ARG A 88 -14.05 -5.52 22.69
N THR A 89 -13.83 -6.19 23.82
CA THR A 89 -12.63 -5.98 24.65
C THR A 89 -11.40 -6.64 24.03
N LEU A 90 -10.20 -6.29 24.53
CA LEU A 90 -8.98 -6.98 24.13
C LEU A 90 -9.07 -8.49 24.39
N ASP A 91 -9.57 -8.89 25.56
CA ASP A 91 -9.61 -10.30 25.97
C ASP A 91 -10.58 -11.11 25.10
N GLU A 92 -11.74 -10.53 24.76
CA GLU A 92 -12.70 -11.13 23.82
C GLU A 92 -12.04 -11.34 22.45
N LEU A 93 -11.35 -10.33 21.92
CA LEU A 93 -10.63 -10.44 20.64
C LEU A 93 -9.47 -11.44 20.71
N ALA A 94 -8.69 -11.46 21.79
CA ALA A 94 -7.59 -12.38 22.00
C ALA A 94 -8.07 -13.84 21.99
N HIS A 95 -9.19 -14.10 22.68
CA HIS A 95 -9.83 -15.40 22.70
C HIS A 95 -10.34 -15.81 21.31
N ILE A 96 -11.06 -14.93 20.60
CA ILE A 96 -11.61 -15.25 19.27
C ILE A 96 -10.49 -15.46 18.24
N CYS A 97 -9.51 -14.58 18.21
CA CYS A 97 -8.40 -14.62 17.26
C CYS A 97 -7.34 -15.68 17.60
N GLN A 98 -7.39 -16.29 18.79
CA GLN A 98 -6.38 -17.23 19.30
C GLN A 98 -4.96 -16.62 19.31
N VAL A 99 -4.85 -15.35 19.69
CA VAL A 99 -3.58 -14.62 19.80
C VAL A 99 -3.40 -14.16 21.25
N PRO A 100 -2.21 -14.32 21.85
CA PRO A 100 -1.95 -13.83 23.21
C PRO A 100 -2.31 -12.34 23.35
N ALA A 101 -3.02 -11.97 24.41
CA ALA A 101 -3.53 -10.61 24.62
C ALA A 101 -2.41 -9.55 24.57
N SER A 102 -1.22 -9.84 25.10
CA SER A 102 -0.06 -8.95 25.04
C SER A 102 0.45 -8.69 23.62
N ALA A 103 0.42 -9.71 22.74
CA ALA A 103 0.79 -9.57 21.34
C ALA A 103 -0.31 -8.80 20.57
N LEU A 104 -1.58 -9.15 20.81
CA LEU A 104 -2.72 -8.51 20.16
C LEU A 104 -2.84 -7.03 20.54
N GLN A 105 -2.51 -6.67 21.79
CA GLN A 105 -2.56 -5.27 22.26
C GLN A 105 -1.67 -4.35 21.41
N ARG A 106 -0.51 -4.83 20.95
CA ARG A 106 0.37 -4.05 20.05
C ARG A 106 -0.34 -3.77 18.73
N LEU A 107 -0.96 -4.78 18.13
CA LEU A 107 -1.72 -4.63 16.89
C LEU A 107 -2.91 -3.68 17.08
N ILE A 108 -3.68 -3.84 18.16
CA ILE A 108 -4.84 -2.99 18.45
C ILE A 108 -4.42 -1.52 18.65
N ASN A 109 -3.32 -1.27 19.37
CA ASN A 109 -2.79 0.08 19.55
C ASN A 109 -2.39 0.72 18.21
N SER A 110 -1.71 -0.04 17.35
CA SER A 110 -1.37 0.41 16.00
C SER A 110 -2.62 0.67 15.16
N ALA A 111 -3.62 -0.21 15.21
CA ALA A 111 -4.86 -0.06 14.46
C ALA A 111 -5.69 1.15 14.93
N VAL A 112 -5.67 1.47 16.23
CA VAL A 112 -6.27 2.71 16.78
C VAL A 112 -5.50 3.94 16.30
N ALA A 113 -4.17 3.93 16.35
CA ALA A 113 -3.34 5.04 15.86
C ALA A 113 -3.56 5.31 14.36
N LEU A 114 -3.79 4.26 13.56
CA LEU A 114 -4.13 4.34 12.14
C LEU A 114 -5.61 4.62 11.87
N ARG A 115 -6.44 4.78 12.91
CA ARG A 115 -7.88 5.00 12.80
C ARG A 115 -8.63 3.87 12.08
N LEU A 116 -8.06 2.67 12.06
CA LEU A 116 -8.74 1.43 11.65
C LEU A 116 -9.70 0.97 12.75
N LEU A 117 -9.25 1.10 14.00
CA LEU A 117 -10.06 0.90 15.19
C LEU A 117 -10.21 2.22 15.94
N ALA A 118 -11.14 2.24 16.88
CA ALA A 118 -11.27 3.33 17.83
C ALA A 118 -11.75 2.79 19.18
N LEU A 119 -11.19 3.34 20.25
CA LEU A 119 -11.62 3.03 21.60
C LEU A 119 -13.07 3.51 21.80
N ARG A 120 -13.83 2.70 22.51
CA ARG A 120 -15.20 2.94 22.97
C ARG A 120 -15.19 2.94 24.50
N GLY A 121 -16.31 3.32 25.10
CA GLY A 121 -16.47 3.21 26.55
C GLY A 121 -16.18 1.78 27.04
N GLN A 122 -15.78 1.65 28.32
CA GLN A 122 -15.55 0.36 28.99
C GLN A 122 -14.42 -0.48 28.37
N SER A 123 -13.35 0.14 27.86
CA SER A 123 -12.19 -0.55 27.28
C SER A 123 -12.54 -1.47 26.11
N ARG A 124 -13.61 -1.13 25.37
CA ARG A 124 -14.03 -1.83 24.15
C ARG A 124 -13.49 -1.12 22.92
N TYR A 125 -13.30 -1.87 21.85
CA TYR A 125 -12.84 -1.37 20.56
C TYR A 125 -13.96 -1.53 19.54
N GLY A 126 -14.18 -0.48 18.75
CA GLY A 126 -15.09 -0.46 17.60
C GLY A 126 -14.36 0.00 16.34
N LEU A 127 -15.10 0.11 15.24
CA LEU A 127 -14.55 0.60 13.97
C LEU A 127 -14.08 2.05 14.05
N GLY A 128 -12.86 2.31 13.58
CA GLY A 128 -12.39 3.66 13.29
C GLY A 128 -12.85 4.14 11.91
N ALA A 129 -12.64 5.42 11.62
CA ALA A 129 -13.05 6.05 10.36
C ALA A 129 -12.50 5.36 9.10
N LEU A 130 -11.29 4.80 9.18
CA LEU A 130 -10.66 4.10 8.05
C LEU A 130 -10.96 2.60 8.04
N GLY A 131 -11.34 2.01 9.18
CA GLY A 131 -11.69 0.59 9.26
C GLY A 131 -13.13 0.30 8.82
N ALA A 132 -14.05 1.25 9.00
CA ALA A 132 -15.47 1.04 8.67
C ALA A 132 -15.73 0.68 7.20
N PRO A 133 -15.14 1.38 6.20
CA PRO A 133 -15.31 0.98 4.80
C PRO A 133 -14.73 -0.40 4.50
N VAL A 134 -13.61 -0.76 5.14
CA VAL A 134 -12.95 -2.06 4.98
C VAL A 134 -13.82 -3.19 5.55
N ALA A 135 -14.45 -2.98 6.71
CA ALA A 135 -15.39 -3.95 7.29
C ALA A 135 -16.67 -4.10 6.45
N GLY A 136 -17.17 -3.00 5.87
CA GLY A 136 -18.41 -2.98 5.08
C GLY A 136 -18.32 -3.64 3.70
N HIS A 137 -17.12 -3.73 3.10
CA HIS A 137 -16.98 -4.17 1.71
C HIS A 137 -16.01 -5.35 1.57
N PRO A 138 -16.50 -6.57 1.26
CA PRO A 138 -15.65 -7.75 1.10
C PRO A 138 -14.60 -7.57 -0.01
N GLY A 139 -14.92 -6.86 -1.09
CA GLY A 139 -13.98 -6.56 -2.17
C GLY A 139 -12.75 -5.77 -1.72
N ILE A 140 -12.89 -4.82 -0.79
CA ILE A 140 -11.76 -4.07 -0.23
C ILE A 140 -10.84 -5.01 0.57
N ARG A 141 -11.41 -5.95 1.35
CA ARG A 141 -10.63 -6.95 2.10
C ARG A 141 -9.88 -7.91 1.19
N ALA A 142 -10.54 -8.38 0.14
CA ALA A 142 -9.92 -9.23 -0.87
C ALA A 142 -8.75 -8.53 -1.58
N MET A 143 -8.90 -7.25 -1.92
CA MET A 143 -7.82 -6.45 -2.50
C MET A 143 -6.64 -6.29 -1.53
N ILE A 144 -6.89 -6.10 -0.23
CA ILE A 144 -5.84 -6.03 0.80
C ILE A 144 -5.07 -7.36 0.90
N GLU A 145 -5.76 -8.50 0.93
CA GLU A 145 -5.14 -9.83 0.92
C GLU A 145 -4.30 -10.05 -0.35
N HIS A 146 -4.81 -9.63 -1.50
CA HIS A 146 -4.13 -9.78 -2.78
C HIS A 146 -2.80 -9.00 -2.83
N HIS A 147 -2.76 -7.77 -2.29
CA HIS A 147 -1.52 -6.99 -2.24
C HIS A 147 -0.41 -7.63 -1.40
N ALA A 148 -0.69 -8.63 -0.56
CA ALA A 148 0.36 -9.36 0.17
C ALA A 148 1.36 -10.05 -0.78
N VAL A 149 0.90 -10.50 -1.96
CA VAL A 149 1.76 -11.10 -3.00
C VAL A 149 2.68 -10.04 -3.60
N LEU A 150 2.13 -8.87 -3.94
CA LEU A 150 2.91 -7.74 -4.41
C LEU A 150 3.96 -7.29 -3.38
N TYR A 151 3.59 -7.22 -2.09
CA TYR A 151 4.52 -6.86 -1.02
C TYR A 151 5.64 -7.88 -0.83
N HIS A 152 5.42 -9.15 -1.18
CA HIS A 152 6.45 -10.17 -1.16
C HIS A 152 7.48 -9.93 -2.26
N ASP A 153 7.03 -9.67 -3.48
CA ASP A 153 7.91 -9.40 -4.62
C ASP A 153 8.70 -8.09 -4.45
N MET A 154 8.12 -7.11 -3.73
CA MET A 154 8.78 -5.83 -3.41
C MET A 154 9.70 -5.88 -2.19
N GLN A 155 9.99 -7.07 -1.62
CA GLN A 155 10.93 -7.18 -0.49
C GLN A 155 12.35 -6.75 -0.87
N ASP A 156 12.76 -6.97 -2.12
CA ASP A 156 13.98 -6.41 -2.69
C ASP A 156 13.64 -5.52 -3.90
N PRO A 157 13.34 -4.23 -3.67
CA PRO A 157 12.97 -3.33 -4.77
C PRO A 157 14.13 -3.07 -5.73
N VAL A 158 15.39 -3.26 -5.31
CA VAL A 158 16.56 -3.03 -6.18
C VAL A 158 16.78 -4.23 -7.10
N ALA A 159 16.67 -5.45 -6.58
CA ALA A 159 16.70 -6.65 -7.41
C ALA A 159 15.52 -6.66 -8.41
N LEU A 160 14.33 -6.26 -7.97
CA LEU A 160 13.15 -6.13 -8.84
C LEU A 160 13.40 -5.16 -10.00
N LEU A 161 13.96 -3.97 -9.72
CA LEU A 161 14.30 -2.98 -10.75
C LEU A 161 15.45 -3.39 -11.67
N ARG A 162 16.21 -4.41 -11.30
CA ARG A 162 17.32 -4.96 -12.11
C ARG A 162 16.92 -6.22 -12.87
N ASP A 163 15.66 -6.60 -12.85
CA ASP A 163 15.14 -7.87 -13.39
C ASP A 163 15.88 -9.10 -12.81
N GLN A 164 16.27 -9.03 -11.53
CA GLN A 164 17.02 -10.09 -10.83
C GLN A 164 16.13 -10.96 -9.93
N VAL A 165 14.82 -10.71 -9.91
CA VAL A 165 13.85 -11.51 -9.14
C VAL A 165 13.42 -12.70 -10.00
N SER A 166 13.89 -13.89 -9.63
CA SER A 166 13.74 -15.11 -10.45
C SER A 166 12.34 -15.72 -10.45
N ASP A 167 11.45 -15.33 -9.51
CA ASP A 167 10.15 -15.96 -9.29
C ASP A 167 9.11 -14.94 -8.76
N GLY A 168 8.91 -13.80 -9.44
CA GLY A 168 7.87 -12.84 -9.04
C GLY A 168 6.50 -13.50 -9.07
N GLN A 169 5.91 -13.78 -7.90
CA GLN A 169 4.61 -14.46 -7.78
C GLN A 169 3.48 -13.65 -8.44
N MET A 170 3.67 -12.33 -8.59
CA MET A 170 2.79 -11.44 -9.32
C MET A 170 2.80 -11.68 -10.84
N MET A 171 3.95 -12.04 -11.44
CA MET A 171 4.04 -12.35 -12.88
C MET A 171 3.27 -13.63 -13.25
N ALA A 172 3.25 -14.61 -12.34
CA ALA A 172 2.49 -15.86 -12.51
C ALA A 172 0.96 -15.68 -12.52
N TYR A 173 0.46 -14.49 -12.16
CA TYR A 173 -0.98 -14.19 -12.04
C TYR A 173 -1.52 -13.20 -13.07
N TRP A 174 -0.68 -12.65 -13.97
CA TRP A 174 -1.12 -11.70 -15.01
C TRP A 174 -0.83 -12.21 -16.44
N PRO A 175 -1.64 -13.16 -16.98
CA PRO A 175 -1.40 -13.79 -18.29
C PRO A 175 -1.46 -12.83 -19.49
N TYR A 176 -1.90 -11.59 -19.28
CA TYR A 176 -2.09 -10.62 -20.37
C TYR A 176 -0.85 -9.81 -20.72
N VAL A 177 0.24 -9.90 -19.95
CA VAL A 177 1.49 -9.20 -20.28
C VAL A 177 2.29 -9.96 -21.34
N GLU A 178 2.06 -11.27 -21.50
CA GLU A 178 2.80 -12.13 -22.42
C GLU A 178 2.29 -12.08 -23.88
N THR A 179 1.12 -11.48 -24.13
CA THR A 179 0.51 -11.44 -25.48
C THR A 179 1.04 -10.31 -26.37
N GLN A 180 1.90 -9.41 -25.89
CA GLN A 180 2.39 -8.26 -26.67
C GLN A 180 3.85 -8.35 -27.15
N LEU A 181 4.52 -9.50 -27.02
CA LEU A 181 5.89 -9.69 -27.53
C LEU A 181 6.00 -10.53 -28.81
N ASP A 182 4.87 -10.90 -29.42
CA ASP A 182 4.86 -11.67 -30.68
C ASP A 182 4.68 -10.77 -31.92
N GLU A 183 5.56 -9.78 -32.13
CA GLU A 183 5.74 -9.13 -33.45
C GLU A 183 6.88 -9.79 -34.28
N SER A 184 7.26 -11.02 -33.98
CA SER A 184 8.26 -11.76 -34.78
C SER A 184 7.98 -13.26 -34.83
N GLY A 185 6.95 -13.64 -35.58
CA GLY A 185 6.99 -14.80 -36.49
C GLY A 185 7.27 -16.20 -35.93
N GLY A 186 6.88 -16.54 -34.70
CA GLY A 186 6.91 -17.90 -34.16
C GLY A 186 5.51 -18.43 -33.87
N LYS A 187 5.15 -19.64 -34.35
CA LYS A 187 3.84 -20.25 -34.05
C LYS A 187 3.73 -20.58 -32.55
N PRO A 188 2.67 -20.17 -31.85
CA PRO A 188 2.50 -20.51 -30.44
C PRO A 188 2.15 -22.00 -30.29
N GLN A 189 2.96 -22.71 -29.52
CA GLN A 189 2.65 -24.04 -29.02
C GLN A 189 1.54 -23.90 -27.96
N GLN A 190 0.31 -24.29 -28.30
CA GLN A 190 -0.84 -24.23 -27.41
C GLN A 190 -0.70 -25.25 -26.27
N ALA A 191 -0.54 -24.76 -25.03
CA ALA A 191 -0.88 -25.50 -23.81
C ALA A 191 -2.38 -25.26 -23.48
N PRO A 192 -3.06 -26.19 -22.77
CA PRO A 192 -4.52 -26.31 -22.83
C PRO A 192 -5.26 -25.19 -22.10
N ARG A 193 -6.24 -24.56 -22.77
CA ARG A 193 -7.04 -23.39 -22.34
C ARG A 193 -7.99 -23.60 -21.13
N THR A 194 -7.90 -24.71 -20.41
CA THR A 194 -8.90 -25.09 -19.39
C THR A 194 -8.58 -24.56 -17.99
N TRP A 195 -7.31 -24.46 -17.61
CA TRP A 195 -6.87 -23.97 -16.28
C TRP A 195 -6.87 -22.44 -16.16
N GLU A 196 -6.84 -21.73 -17.29
CA GLU A 196 -6.89 -20.26 -17.38
C GLU A 196 -8.31 -19.72 -17.10
N GLN A 197 -9.34 -20.44 -17.53
CA GLN A 197 -10.73 -20.05 -17.35
C GLN A 197 -11.18 -20.11 -15.89
N GLU A 198 -10.65 -21.06 -15.11
CA GLU A 198 -10.99 -21.24 -13.70
C GLU A 198 -10.43 -20.12 -12.82
N LYS A 199 -9.19 -19.68 -13.09
CA LYS A 199 -8.57 -18.53 -12.39
C LYS A 199 -9.25 -17.20 -12.74
N VAL A 200 -9.59 -16.98 -14.01
CA VAL A 200 -10.28 -15.77 -14.49
C VAL A 200 -11.74 -15.72 -14.01
N SER A 201 -12.42 -16.88 -13.92
CA SER A 201 -13.79 -16.98 -13.38
C SER A 201 -13.81 -16.65 -11.89
N ARG A 202 -12.83 -17.14 -11.13
CA ARG A 202 -12.70 -16.84 -9.69
C ARG A 202 -12.40 -15.36 -9.42
N TYR A 203 -11.65 -14.70 -10.30
CA TYR A 203 -11.40 -13.25 -10.25
C TYR A 203 -12.65 -12.43 -10.60
N SER A 204 -13.38 -12.82 -11.66
CA SER A 204 -14.61 -12.13 -12.08
C SER A 204 -15.73 -12.27 -11.05
N GLN A 205 -15.82 -13.40 -10.36
CA GLN A 205 -16.77 -13.62 -9.24
C GLN A 205 -16.40 -12.82 -7.97
N LEU A 206 -15.16 -12.36 -7.84
CA LEU A 206 -14.69 -11.53 -6.73
C LEU A 206 -14.94 -10.03 -6.94
N MET A 207 -15.28 -9.61 -8.16
CA MET A 207 -15.47 -8.22 -8.59
C MET A 207 -16.91 -7.87 -9.00
N SER A 208 -17.85 -8.83 -8.98
CA SER A 208 -19.30 -8.64 -9.19
C SER A 208 -20.05 -8.55 -7.86
#